data_AF-A0A2X0IPS6-F1
#
_entry.id   AF-A0A2X0IPS6-F1
#
_cell.length_a   1.000
_cell.length_b   1.000
_cell.length_c   1.000
_cell.angle_alpha   90.00
_cell.angle_beta   90.00
_cell.angle_gamma   90.00
#
_symmetry.space_group_name_H-M   'P 1'
#
loop_
_entity.id
_entity.type
_entity.pdbx_description
1 polymer ?
#
loop_
_entity_poly.entity_id
_entity_poly.type
_entity_poly.pdbx_seq_one_letter_code
_entity_poly.pdbx_strand_id
1 'polypeptide(L)' 'MPAVGYAGPPAWHLSTVATSWQFESAVVAVTAAAAACYLAGVLTVRLRGEPWAPSRTLAFLGGLVLWVVVCCSGIGVYE' A
#
# COMPACT_ATOMS: atom_id res chain seq x y z
N MET A 1 9.92 -3.82 47.98
CA MET A 1 9.87 -4.32 46.59
C MET A 1 9.12 -3.27 45.79
N PRO A 2 9.74 -2.51 44.87
CA PRO A 2 8.98 -1.52 44.11
C PRO A 2 8.07 -2.26 43.11
N ALA A 3 6.81 -1.84 43.04
CA ALA A 3 5.88 -2.31 42.03
C ALA A 3 6.44 -1.93 40.65
N VAL A 4 6.63 -2.92 39.77
CA VAL A 4 6.94 -2.67 38.37
C VAL A 4 5.78 -1.86 37.81
N GLY A 5 6.01 -0.57 37.58
CA GLY A 5 5.03 0.33 36.99
C GLY A 5 4.70 -0.18 35.60
N TYR A 6 3.54 -0.81 35.46
CA TYR A 6 2.99 -1.13 34.15
C TYR A 6 2.73 0.21 33.43
N ALA A 7 3.67 0.63 32.59
CA ALA A 7 3.42 1.64 31.59
C ALA A 7 2.44 1.00 30.61
N GLY A 8 1.20 1.50 30.60
CA GLY A 8 0.16 1.01 29.69
C GLY A 8 0.63 0.97 28.23
N PRO A 9 -0.09 0.23 27.36
CA PRO A 9 0.31 0.07 25.97
C PRO A 9 0.62 1.44 25.35
N PRO A 10 1.67 1.52 24.52
CA PRO A 10 2.12 2.80 23.96
C PRO A 10 0.95 3.51 23.29
N ALA A 11 0.86 4.82 23.50
CA ALA A 11 -0.18 5.63 22.88
C ALA A 11 -0.18 5.42 21.36
N TRP A 12 -1.36 5.22 20.77
CA TRP A 12 -1.53 5.20 19.32
C TRP A 12 -0.95 6.48 18.72
N HIS A 13 0.15 6.35 17.98
CA HIS A 13 0.72 7.44 17.22
C HIS A 13 0.68 7.10 15.73
N LEU A 14 0.31 8.06 14.90
CA LEU A 14 0.42 7.96 13.43
C LEU A 14 1.86 7.63 12.96
N SER A 15 2.87 7.92 13.79
CA SER A 15 4.25 7.51 13.53
C SER A 15 4.46 5.99 13.62
N THR A 16 3.62 5.25 14.34
CA THR A 16 3.67 3.78 14.42
C THR A 16 3.29 3.17 13.08
N VAL A 17 2.22 3.65 12.45
CA VAL A 17 1.79 3.30 11.07
C VAL A 17 2.94 3.51 10.07
N ALA A 18 3.70 4.59 10.21
CA ALA A 18 4.84 4.87 9.34
C ALA A 18 6.09 4.02 9.62
N THR A 19 6.22 3.44 10.83
CA THR A 19 7.44 2.76 11.28
C THR A 19 7.30 1.23 11.31
N SER A 20 6.09 0.71 11.56
CA SER A 20 5.80 -0.73 11.65
C SER A 20 5.36 -1.30 10.30
N TRP A 21 6.20 -1.14 9.27
CA TRP A 21 5.95 -1.73 7.95
C TRP A 21 6.22 -3.23 7.98
N GLN A 22 5.18 -4.02 7.72
CA GLN A 22 5.33 -5.46 7.51
C GLN A 22 5.56 -5.69 6.01
N PHE A 23 6.75 -6.17 5.64
CA PHE A 23 7.06 -6.47 4.25
C PHE A 23 6.40 -7.79 3.83
N GLU A 24 5.14 -7.68 3.39
CA GLU A 24 4.34 -8.80 2.90
C GLU A 24 4.65 -9.05 1.42
N SER A 25 5.50 -10.05 1.15
CA SER A 25 5.94 -10.39 -0.20
C SER A 25 4.78 -10.75 -1.14
N ALA A 26 3.69 -11.31 -0.62
CA ALA A 26 2.49 -11.61 -1.39
C ALA A 26 1.78 -10.33 -1.88
N VAL A 27 1.61 -9.34 -1.00
CA VAL A 27 1.03 -8.04 -1.34
C VAL A 27 1.84 -7.38 -2.43
N VAL A 28 3.17 -7.32 -2.29
CA VAL A 28 4.07 -6.73 -3.31
C VAL A 28 3.95 -7.46 -4.65
N ALA A 29 3.95 -8.79 -4.65
CA ALA A 29 3.83 -9.58 -5.88
C ALA A 29 2.50 -9.33 -6.62
N VAL A 30 1.39 -9.30 -5.88
CA VAL A 30 0.07 -8.99 -6.46
C VAL A 30 0.00 -7.55 -6.97
N THR A 31 0.58 -6.59 -6.24
CA THR A 31 0.63 -5.18 -6.66
C THR A 31 1.40 -5.04 -7.97
N ALA A 32 2.57 -5.67 -8.05
CA ALA A 32 3.44 -5.63 -9.22
C ALA A 32 2.78 -6.30 -10.43
N ALA A 33 2.13 -7.45 -10.23
CA ALA A 33 1.37 -8.13 -11.28
C ALA A 33 0.21 -7.26 -11.80
N ALA A 34 -0.57 -6.65 -10.90
CA ALA A 34 -1.67 -5.76 -11.27
C ALA A 34 -1.18 -4.53 -12.04
N ALA A 35 -0.09 -3.91 -11.58
CA ALA A 35 0.53 -2.78 -12.26
C ALA A 35 1.03 -3.17 -13.67
N ALA A 36 1.70 -4.31 -13.80
CA ALA A 36 2.20 -4.80 -15.09
C ALA A 36 1.06 -5.08 -16.07
N CYS A 37 0.00 -5.78 -15.62
CA CYS A 37 -1.18 -6.04 -16.43
C CYS A 37 -1.87 -4.75 -16.91
N TYR A 38 -2.00 -3.76 -16.01
CA TYR A 38 -2.61 -2.48 -16.36
C TYR A 38 -1.76 -1.71 -17.38
N LEU A 39 -0.44 -1.62 -17.16
CA LEU A 39 0.47 -0.95 -18.08
C LEU A 39 0.50 -1.64 -19.45
N ALA A 40 0.48 -2.98 -19.50
CA ALA A 40 0.37 -3.72 -20.75
C ALA A 40 -0.93 -3.38 -21.51
N GLY A 41 -2.05 -3.27 -20.81
CA GLY A 41 -3.32 -2.80 -21.37
C GLY A 41 -3.23 -1.38 -21.93
N VAL A 42 -2.66 -0.44 -21.17
CA VAL A 42 -2.48 0.96 -21.60
C VAL A 42 -1.56 1.05 -22.82
N LEU A 43 -0.45 0.30 -22.82
CA LEU A 43 0.45 0.23 -23.98
C LEU A 43 -0.29 -0.30 -25.21
N THR A 44 -1.10 -1.34 -25.05
CA THR A 44 -1.90 -1.90 -26.15
C THR A 44 -2.88 -0.88 -26.73
N VAL A 45 -3.57 -0.12 -25.88
CA VAL A 45 -4.50 0.95 -26.32
C VAL A 45 -3.75 2.10 -27.01
N ARG A 46 -2.61 2.50 -26.45
CA ARG A 46 -1.76 3.55 -27.05
C ARG A 46 -1.19 3.14 -28.40
N LEU A 47 -0.77 1.88 -28.54
CA LEU A 47 -0.28 1.34 -29.81
C LEU A 47 -1.39 1.27 -30.88
N ARG A 48 -2.66 1.17 -30.47
CA ARG A 48 -3.82 1.26 -31.36
C ARG A 48 -4.19 2.69 -31.75
N GLY A 49 -3.46 3.70 -31.26
CA GLY A 49 -3.68 5.10 -31.58
C GLY A 49 -4.88 5.73 -30.88
N GLU A 50 -5.51 5.04 -29.92
CA GLU A 50 -6.59 5.63 -29.14
C GLU A 50 -6.05 6.63 -28.10
N PRO A 51 -6.69 7.79 -27.94
CA PRO A 51 -6.30 8.76 -26.94
C PRO A 51 -6.58 8.23 -25.52
N TRP A 52 -5.53 7.90 -24.78
CA TRP A 52 -5.63 7.47 -23.37
C TRP A 52 -5.33 8.62 -22.41
N ALA A 53 -6.30 8.96 -21.56
CA ALA A 53 -6.14 10.00 -20.55
C ALA A 53 -5.16 9.57 -19.45
N PRO A 54 -4.05 10.28 -19.23
CA PRO A 54 -3.05 9.91 -18.21
C PRO A 54 -3.61 9.97 -16.78
N SER A 55 -4.68 10.73 -16.54
CA SER A 55 -5.40 10.78 -15.26
C SER A 55 -5.97 9.42 -14.83
N ARG A 56 -6.39 8.56 -15.77
CA ARG A 56 -6.87 7.20 -15.47
C ARG A 56 -5.75 6.31 -14.93
N THR A 57 -4.58 6.39 -15.53
CA THR A 57 -3.39 5.65 -15.09
C THR A 57 -2.94 6.12 -13.72
N LEU A 58 -2.92 7.44 -13.49
CA LEU A 58 -2.61 8.03 -12.19
C LEU A 58 -3.59 7.58 -11.10
N ALA A 59 -4.90 7.58 -11.37
CA ALA A 59 -5.90 7.12 -10.41
C ALA A 59 -5.74 5.63 -10.07
N PHE A 60 -5.44 4.78 -11.06
CA PHE A 60 -5.22 3.35 -10.85
C PHE A 60 -3.96 3.07 -10.03
N LEU A 61 -2.84 3.69 -10.42
CA LEU A 61 -1.56 3.56 -9.69
C LEU A 61 -1.68 4.13 -8.27
N GLY A 62 -2.40 5.24 -8.10
CA GLY A 62 -2.72 5.80 -6.79
C GLY A 62 -3.51 4.83 -5.91
N GLY A 63 -4.49 4.12 -6.49
CA GLY A 63 -5.23 3.06 -5.81
C GLY A 63 -4.36 1.88 -5.38
N LEU A 64 -3.42 1.44 -6.23
CA LEU A 64 -2.45 0.38 -5.87
C LEU A 64 -1.52 0.82 -4.74
N VAL A 65 -1.03 2.06 -4.78
CA VAL A 65 -0.21 2.62 -3.69
C VAL A 65 -1.01 2.67 -2.40
N LEU A 66 -2.26 3.14 -2.45
CA LEU A 66 -3.15 3.16 -1.29
C LEU A 66 -3.37 1.75 -0.73
N TRP A 67 -3.58 0.76 -1.59
CA TRP A 67 -3.76 -0.64 -1.19
C TRP A 67 -2.53 -1.19 -0.46
N VAL A 68 -1.32 -0.99 -1.01
CA VAL A 68 -0.06 -1.37 -0.37
C VAL A 68 0.10 -0.68 0.97
N VAL A 69 -0.20 0.63 1.03
CA VAL A 69 -0.15 1.38 2.30
C VAL A 69 -1.12 0.78 3.31
N VAL A 70 -2.35 0.41 2.93
CA VAL A 70 -3.31 -0.17 3.87
C VAL A 70 -2.92 -1.57 4.33
N CYS A 71 -2.44 -2.44 3.44
CA CYS A 71 -2.10 -3.83 3.77
C CYS A 71 -0.74 -3.97 4.46
N CYS A 72 0.25 -3.17 4.09
CA CYS A 72 1.60 -3.26 4.66
C CYS A 72 1.82 -2.29 5.83
N SER A 73 0.93 -1.29 6.02
CA SER A 73 0.93 -0.48 7.24
C SER A 73 0.44 -1.30 8.41
N GLY A 74 1.12 -1.16 9.55
CA GLY A 74 0.72 -1.76 10.83
C GLY A 74 -0.55 -1.14 11.42
N ILE A 75 -1.62 -0.99 10.64
CA ILE A 75 -2.98 -0.83 11.16
C ILE A 75 -3.38 -2.08 11.95
N GLY A 76 -2.74 -3.23 11.68
CA GLY A 76 -2.87 -4.48 12.45
C GLY A 76 -2.14 -4.53 13.80
N VAL A 77 -1.58 -3.43 14.32
CA VAL A 77 -0.92 -3.42 15.65
C VAL A 77 -1.94 -3.47 16.82
N TYR A 78 -3.23 -3.59 16.52
CA TYR A 78 -4.30 -3.62 17.52
C TYR A 78 -5.30 -4.71 17.20
N GLU A 79 -4.82 -5.94 17.28
CA GLU A 79 -5.61 -7.08 17.73
C GLU A 79 -5.15 -7.52 19.12
#